data_AF-A0A087AX04-F1
#
_entry.id   AF-A0A087AX04-F1
#
_cell.length_a   1.000
_cell.length_b   1.000
_cell.length_c   1.000
_cell.angle_alpha   90.00
_cell.angle_beta   90.00
_cell.angle_gamma   90.00
#
_symmetry.space_group_name_H-M   'P 1'
#
loop_
_entity.id
_entity.type
_entity.pdbx_description
1 polymer ?
#
loop_
_entity_poly.entity_id
_entity_poly.type
_entity_poly.pdbx_seq_one_letter_code
_entity_poly.pdbx_strand_id
1 'polypeptide(L)'
;MEERGLTQVEFVGALNRQYLTRFHQKDVSRWLNTGNRTTNGTIGFPKYETMAVIADFFGVDVGYLTGETDERSFDLAKACDYIGLGAAAVEAIRSWTAVDGAMAAYRADTLNRMFSSAHFPTVADKMMTLNEMSTMWRQDPQQFSRLMASLASSEEYPRDLTLRLLVGAFYGMANESFSTLLRDAYPTPDEEVVDGERE
;
A
#
# COMPACT_ATOMS: atom_id res chain seq x y z
N MET A 1 -14.94 6.82 13.47
CA MET A 1 -15.95 7.91 13.46
C MET A 1 -15.38 9.19 12.86
N GLU A 2 -14.25 9.67 13.36
CA GLU A 2 -13.58 10.89 12.87
C GLU A 2 -13.23 10.81 11.38
N GLU A 3 -12.70 9.67 10.90
CA GLU A 3 -12.42 9.44 9.47
C GLU A 3 -13.64 9.63 8.55
N ARG A 4 -14.85 9.36 9.07
CA ARG A 4 -16.10 9.53 8.34
C ARG A 4 -16.82 10.85 8.66
N GLY A 5 -16.20 11.72 9.47
CA GLY A 5 -16.77 13.01 9.88
C GLY A 5 -18.08 12.90 10.68
N LEU A 6 -18.33 11.77 11.36
CA LEU A 6 -19.61 11.51 12.04
C LEU A 6 -19.59 11.95 13.50
N THR A 7 -20.60 12.71 13.92
CA THR A 7 -20.90 12.94 15.35
C THR A 7 -21.56 11.72 15.99
N GLN A 8 -21.61 11.66 17.34
CA GLN A 8 -22.28 10.56 18.05
C GLN A 8 -23.77 10.44 17.73
N VAL A 9 -24.46 11.57 17.51
CA VAL A 9 -25.89 11.58 17.17
C VAL A 9 -26.11 11.09 15.74
N GLU A 10 -25.28 11.53 14.80
CA GLU A 10 -25.38 11.09 13.40
C GLU A 10 -25.04 9.61 13.26
N PHE A 11 -23.99 9.15 13.97
CA PHE A 11 -23.61 7.75 13.98
C PHE A 11 -24.74 6.86 14.49
N VAL A 12 -25.32 7.15 15.66
CA VAL A 12 -26.41 6.31 16.19
C VAL A 12 -27.65 6.35 15.30
N GLY A 13 -27.95 7.51 14.70
CA GLY A 13 -29.04 7.65 13.75
C GLY A 13 -28.84 6.82 12.49
N ALA A 14 -27.62 6.81 11.93
CA ALA A 14 -27.27 5.99 10.77
C ALA A 14 -27.29 4.50 11.10
N LEU A 15 -26.71 4.10 12.24
CA LEU A 15 -26.65 2.73 12.70
C LEU A 15 -28.06 2.14 12.93
N ASN A 16 -28.93 2.89 13.60
CA ASN A 16 -30.32 2.47 13.84
C ASN A 16 -31.11 2.32 12.53
N ARG A 17 -30.92 3.24 11.58
CA ARG A 17 -31.58 3.16 10.27
C ARG A 17 -31.13 1.93 9.47
N GLN A 18 -29.84 1.64 9.47
CA GLN A 18 -29.26 0.55 8.68
C GLN A 18 -29.59 -0.83 9.25
N TYR A 19 -29.50 -1.01 10.57
CA TYR A 19 -29.63 -2.32 11.22
C TYR A 19 -30.94 -2.49 11.99
N LEU A 20 -31.88 -1.55 11.87
CA LEU A 20 -33.18 -1.55 12.57
C LEU A 20 -33.04 -1.68 14.10
N THR A 21 -31.96 -1.12 14.64
CA THR A 21 -31.67 -1.12 16.08
C THR A 21 -32.29 0.08 16.79
N ARG A 22 -32.25 0.07 18.13
CA ARG A 22 -32.82 1.12 18.99
C ARG A 22 -31.80 1.69 19.96
N PHE A 23 -30.61 2.00 19.46
CA PHE A 23 -29.55 2.63 20.24
C PHE A 23 -29.79 4.14 20.41
N HIS A 24 -29.17 4.72 21.43
CA HIS A 24 -29.26 6.13 21.75
C HIS A 24 -27.87 6.75 21.82
N GLN A 25 -27.76 8.07 21.73
CA GLN A 25 -26.46 8.76 21.81
C GLN A 25 -25.69 8.44 23.11
N LYS A 26 -26.40 8.23 24.23
CA LYS A 26 -25.79 7.78 25.50
C LYS A 26 -25.10 6.42 25.39
N ASP A 27 -25.59 5.53 24.52
CA ASP A 27 -25.01 4.21 24.30
C ASP A 27 -23.67 4.37 23.56
N VAL A 28 -23.64 5.21 22.53
CA VAL A 28 -22.40 5.60 21.81
C VAL A 28 -21.38 6.23 22.75
N SER A 29 -21.81 7.19 23.59
CA SER A 29 -20.93 7.81 24.59
C SER A 29 -20.33 6.76 25.52
N ARG A 30 -21.12 5.76 25.95
CA ARG A 30 -20.62 4.66 26.78
C ARG A 30 -19.62 3.78 26.02
N TRP A 31 -19.84 3.46 24.75
CA TRP A 31 -18.93 2.65 23.95
C TRP A 31 -17.56 3.32 23.76
N LEU A 32 -17.54 4.63 23.46
CA LEU A 32 -16.31 5.40 23.29
C LEU A 32 -15.50 5.54 24.59
N ASN A 33 -16.15 5.38 25.74
CA ASN A 33 -15.51 5.44 27.06
C ASN A 33 -15.22 4.06 27.65
N THR A 34 -15.23 3.00 26.83
CA THR A 34 -14.85 1.65 27.28
C THR A 34 -13.44 1.67 27.88
N GLY A 35 -13.24 0.99 29.02
CA GLY A 35 -11.98 0.98 29.77
C GLY A 35 -11.84 2.10 30.80
N ASN A 36 -12.66 3.15 30.75
CA ASN A 36 -12.63 4.23 31.75
C ASN A 36 -13.18 3.76 33.11
N ARG A 37 -12.54 4.22 34.19
CA ARG A 37 -13.01 3.99 35.57
C ARG A 37 -14.12 4.96 35.93
N THR A 38 -15.20 4.42 36.51
CA THR A 38 -16.31 5.19 37.06
C THR A 38 -16.54 4.80 38.52
N THR A 39 -17.41 5.53 39.22
CA THR A 39 -17.81 5.25 40.61
C THR A 39 -18.38 3.84 40.80
N ASN A 40 -18.94 3.25 39.72
CA ASN A 40 -19.56 1.92 39.72
C ASN A 40 -18.66 0.84 39.09
N GLY A 41 -17.37 1.12 38.87
CA GLY A 41 -16.41 0.22 38.25
C GLY A 41 -15.97 0.66 36.84
N THR A 42 -15.29 -0.23 36.13
CA THR A 42 -14.80 0.03 34.77
C THR A 42 -15.91 -0.15 33.75
N ILE A 43 -16.02 0.76 32.78
CA ILE A 43 -16.94 0.60 31.65
C ILE A 43 -16.43 -0.58 30.80
N GLY A 44 -17.17 -1.68 30.80
CA GLY A 44 -16.89 -2.82 29.94
C GLY A 44 -17.31 -2.58 28.49
N PHE A 45 -16.76 -3.40 27.60
CA PHE A 45 -17.16 -3.43 26.20
C PHE A 45 -18.68 -3.66 26.05
N PRO A 46 -19.31 -3.14 24.98
CA PRO A 46 -20.67 -3.52 24.65
C PRO A 46 -20.75 -5.02 24.34
N LYS A 47 -21.98 -5.56 24.30
CA LYS A 47 -22.19 -6.96 23.94
C LYS A 47 -21.59 -7.25 22.56
N TYR A 48 -21.13 -8.49 22.35
CA TYR A 48 -20.52 -8.89 21.08
C TYR A 48 -21.43 -8.62 19.87
N GLU A 49 -22.73 -8.90 19.97
CA GLU A 49 -23.71 -8.57 18.91
C GLU A 49 -23.70 -7.08 18.55
N THR A 50 -23.56 -6.20 19.53
CA THR A 50 -23.45 -4.76 19.30
C THR A 50 -22.11 -4.40 18.68
N MET A 51 -21.01 -5.02 19.13
CA MET A 51 -19.69 -4.84 18.51
C MET A 51 -19.68 -5.28 17.05
N ALA A 52 -20.31 -6.42 16.73
CA ALA A 52 -20.42 -6.93 15.37
C ALA A 52 -21.20 -5.97 14.45
N VAL A 53 -22.29 -5.38 14.94
CA VAL A 53 -23.06 -4.38 14.17
C VAL A 53 -22.25 -3.10 13.96
N ILE A 54 -21.50 -2.64 14.96
CA ILE A 54 -20.63 -1.46 14.84
C ILE A 54 -19.48 -1.74 13.86
N ALA A 55 -18.86 -2.92 13.95
CA ALA A 55 -17.78 -3.38 13.10
C ALA A 55 -18.22 -3.41 11.63
N ASP A 56 -19.35 -4.05 11.36
CA ASP A 56 -19.95 -4.11 10.02
C ASP A 56 -20.28 -2.71 9.46
N PHE A 57 -20.83 -1.81 10.29
CA PHE A 57 -21.11 -0.43 9.87
C PHE A 57 -19.86 0.32 9.40
N PHE A 58 -18.73 0.14 10.09
CA PHE A 58 -17.47 0.78 9.74
C PHE A 58 -16.67 -0.01 8.69
N GLY A 59 -17.07 -1.24 8.37
CA GLY A 59 -16.33 -2.13 7.48
C GLY A 59 -14.99 -2.54 8.08
N VAL A 60 -14.98 -2.80 9.39
CA VAL A 60 -13.79 -3.24 10.14
C VAL A 60 -14.11 -4.51 10.92
N ASP A 61 -13.10 -5.23 11.40
CA ASP A 61 -13.27 -6.36 12.31
C ASP A 61 -13.50 -5.91 13.76
N VAL A 62 -14.13 -6.76 14.57
CA VAL A 62 -14.30 -6.51 16.00
C VAL A 62 -12.94 -6.36 16.71
N GLY A 63 -11.90 -7.07 16.26
CA GLY A 63 -10.54 -6.93 16.78
C GLY A 63 -9.98 -5.51 16.63
N TYR A 64 -10.31 -4.82 15.53
CA TYR A 64 -9.94 -3.42 15.35
C TYR A 64 -10.64 -2.51 16.35
N LEU A 65 -11.92 -2.78 16.66
CA LEU A 65 -12.66 -2.02 17.68
C LEU A 65 -12.12 -2.24 19.09
N THR A 66 -11.54 -3.41 19.39
CA THR A 66 -10.98 -3.74 20.70
C THR A 66 -9.50 -3.40 20.85
N GLY A 67 -8.83 -3.01 19.75
CA GLY A 67 -7.40 -2.74 19.71
C GLY A 67 -6.52 -3.99 19.70
N GLU A 68 -7.09 -5.14 19.31
CA GLU A 68 -6.34 -6.38 19.08
C GLU A 68 -5.57 -6.37 17.75
N THR A 69 -5.95 -5.48 16.83
CA THR A 69 -5.26 -5.21 15.55
C THR A 69 -5.36 -3.72 15.23
N ASP A 70 -4.31 -3.15 14.66
CA ASP A 70 -4.28 -1.77 14.18
C ASP A 70 -4.82 -1.65 12.74
N GLU A 71 -5.08 -2.79 12.09
CA GLU A 71 -5.58 -2.89 10.73
C GLU A 71 -7.09 -3.14 10.71
N ARG A 72 -7.75 -2.66 9.66
CA ARG A 72 -9.20 -2.76 9.51
C ARG A 72 -9.72 -4.20 9.54
N SER A 73 -8.91 -5.19 9.20
CA SER A 73 -9.24 -6.60 9.38
C SER A 73 -8.02 -7.43 9.77
N PHE A 74 -8.27 -8.57 10.43
CA PHE A 74 -7.21 -9.54 10.74
C PHE A 74 -6.55 -10.10 9.48
N ASP A 75 -7.30 -10.22 8.39
CA ASP A 75 -6.76 -10.64 7.11
C ASP A 75 -5.80 -9.61 6.52
N LEU A 76 -6.09 -8.31 6.67
CA LEU A 76 -5.19 -7.25 6.24
C LEU A 76 -3.93 -7.20 7.11
N ALA A 77 -4.07 -7.30 8.43
CA ALA A 77 -2.94 -7.40 9.35
C ALA A 77 -2.00 -8.55 8.96
N LYS A 78 -2.58 -9.74 8.78
CA LYS A 78 -1.83 -10.93 8.40
C LYS A 78 -1.18 -10.80 7.02
N ALA A 79 -1.84 -10.13 6.06
CA ALA A 79 -1.26 -9.87 4.76
C ALA A 79 -0.10 -8.87 4.82
N CYS A 80 -0.24 -7.78 5.59
CA CYS A 80 0.82 -6.82 5.86
C CYS A 80 2.04 -7.51 6.49
N ASP A 81 1.81 -8.32 7.53
CA ASP A 81 2.87 -9.07 8.22
C ASP A 81 3.56 -10.08 7.30
N TYR A 82 2.79 -10.80 6.49
CA TYR A 82 3.32 -11.82 5.59
C TYR A 82 4.16 -11.22 4.45
N ILE A 83 3.73 -10.09 3.88
CA ILE A 83 4.36 -9.48 2.70
C ILE A 83 5.40 -8.42 3.10
N GLY A 84 5.31 -7.85 4.31
CA GLY A 84 6.17 -6.77 4.80
C GLY A 84 5.82 -5.39 4.22
N LEU A 85 4.60 -5.22 3.70
CA LEU A 85 4.10 -3.96 3.14
C LEU A 85 3.07 -3.33 4.09
N GLY A 86 3.03 -2.00 4.12
CA GLY A 86 2.02 -1.27 4.88
C GLY A 86 0.61 -1.42 4.29
N ALA A 87 -0.42 -1.24 5.15
CA ALA A 87 -1.83 -1.43 4.81
C ALA A 87 -2.26 -0.71 3.52
N ALA A 88 -1.88 0.55 3.35
CA ALA A 88 -2.24 1.33 2.16
C ALA A 88 -1.71 0.72 0.85
N ALA A 89 -0.50 0.13 0.87
CA ALA A 89 0.08 -0.53 -0.30
C ALA A 89 -0.61 -1.86 -0.60
N VAL A 90 -0.90 -2.66 0.45
CA VAL A 90 -1.63 -3.93 0.31
C VAL A 90 -3.05 -3.69 -0.19
N GLU A 91 -3.74 -2.67 0.34
CA GLU A 91 -5.07 -2.27 -0.12
C GLU A 91 -5.05 -1.78 -1.58
N ALA A 92 -4.03 -1.01 -1.99
CA ALA A 92 -3.88 -0.58 -3.38
C ALA A 92 -3.73 -1.78 -4.33
N ILE A 93 -2.88 -2.75 -3.98
CA ILE A 93 -2.72 -4.01 -4.75
C ILE A 93 -4.05 -4.78 -4.80
N ARG A 94 -4.69 -4.96 -3.64
CA ARG A 94 -5.96 -5.68 -3.51
C ARG A 94 -7.08 -5.00 -4.30
N SER A 95 -7.16 -3.67 -4.29
CA SER A 95 -8.19 -2.93 -5.04
C SER A 95 -8.10 -3.16 -6.55
N TRP A 96 -6.89 -3.47 -7.05
CA TRP A 96 -6.70 -3.79 -8.44
C TRP A 96 -7.05 -5.25 -8.75
N THR A 97 -6.61 -6.19 -7.91
CA THR A 97 -6.72 -7.64 -8.17
C THR A 97 -8.03 -8.26 -7.70
N ALA A 98 -8.57 -7.84 -6.56
CA ALA A 98 -9.79 -8.37 -5.95
C ALA A 98 -11.05 -7.63 -6.47
N VAL A 99 -11.20 -7.58 -7.79
CA VAL A 99 -12.42 -7.11 -8.45
C VAL A 99 -13.34 -8.27 -8.79
N ASP A 100 -14.64 -8.02 -8.85
CA ASP A 100 -15.60 -9.05 -9.25
C ASP A 100 -15.59 -9.29 -10.76
N GLY A 101 -15.84 -10.55 -11.15
CA GLY A 101 -16.07 -10.94 -12.54
C GLY A 101 -14.84 -11.48 -13.28
N ALA A 102 -14.99 -11.67 -14.59
CA ALA A 102 -14.05 -12.42 -15.42
C ALA A 102 -12.61 -11.84 -15.46
N MET A 103 -12.45 -10.56 -15.10
CA MET A 103 -11.15 -9.87 -15.15
C MET A 103 -10.31 -10.06 -13.88
N ALA A 104 -10.86 -10.58 -12.79
CA ALA A 104 -10.15 -10.76 -11.52
C ALA A 104 -8.89 -11.64 -11.71
N ALA A 105 -9.09 -12.80 -12.35
CA ALA A 105 -8.01 -13.75 -12.63
C ALA A 105 -6.95 -13.14 -13.56
N TYR A 106 -7.36 -12.38 -14.57
CA TYR A 106 -6.45 -11.74 -15.52
C TYR A 106 -5.55 -10.69 -14.84
N ARG A 107 -6.11 -9.85 -13.97
CA ARG A 107 -5.33 -8.86 -13.21
C ARG A 107 -4.38 -9.50 -12.21
N ALA A 108 -4.84 -10.53 -11.51
CA ALA A 108 -3.98 -11.31 -10.63
C ALA A 108 -2.83 -11.98 -11.40
N ASP A 109 -3.12 -12.62 -12.54
CA ASP A 109 -2.11 -13.23 -13.42
C ASP A 109 -1.09 -12.19 -13.92
N THR A 110 -1.55 -10.96 -14.21
CA THR A 110 -0.66 -9.86 -14.63
C THR A 110 0.39 -9.55 -13.55
N LEU A 111 -0.02 -9.33 -12.29
CA LEU A 111 0.95 -9.11 -11.20
C LEU A 111 1.81 -10.34 -10.95
N ASN A 112 1.22 -11.53 -10.99
CA ASN A 112 1.93 -12.78 -10.72
C ASN A 112 3.07 -12.98 -11.70
N ARG A 113 2.85 -12.75 -13.00
CA ARG A 113 3.91 -12.85 -14.03
C ARG A 113 5.03 -11.85 -13.79
N MET A 114 4.68 -10.60 -13.47
CA MET A 114 5.68 -9.56 -13.19
C MET A 114 6.51 -9.90 -11.95
N PHE A 115 5.87 -10.24 -10.82
CA PHE A 115 6.59 -10.47 -9.56
C PHE A 115 7.29 -11.83 -9.52
N SER A 116 6.85 -12.81 -10.30
CA SER A 116 7.48 -14.14 -10.38
C SER A 116 8.55 -14.22 -11.47
N SER A 117 8.74 -13.16 -12.27
CA SER A 117 9.81 -13.07 -13.26
C SER A 117 11.17 -13.20 -12.58
N ALA A 118 12.09 -13.95 -13.20
CA ALA A 118 13.47 -14.07 -12.74
C ALA A 118 14.23 -12.72 -12.79
N HIS A 119 13.74 -11.74 -13.55
CA HIS A 119 14.33 -10.41 -13.67
C HIS A 119 13.80 -9.39 -12.65
N PHE A 120 12.73 -9.74 -11.90
CA PHE A 120 12.17 -8.85 -10.89
C PHE A 120 13.19 -8.43 -9.81
N PRO A 121 14.02 -9.34 -9.24
CA PRO A 121 15.02 -8.96 -8.24
C PRO A 121 15.98 -7.87 -8.72
N THR A 122 16.44 -7.95 -9.97
CA THR A 122 17.35 -6.95 -10.56
C THR A 122 16.70 -5.56 -10.64
N VAL A 123 15.40 -5.51 -10.97
CA VAL A 123 14.65 -4.24 -10.96
C VAL A 123 14.46 -3.74 -9.53
N ALA A 124 14.14 -4.63 -8.58
CA ALA A 124 13.97 -4.28 -7.18
C ALA A 124 15.25 -3.67 -6.58
N ASP A 125 16.42 -4.24 -6.84
CA ASP A 125 17.71 -3.70 -6.38
C ASP A 125 17.98 -2.28 -6.91
N LYS A 126 17.63 -2.05 -8.19
CA LYS A 126 17.76 -0.73 -8.81
C LYS A 126 16.76 0.27 -8.23
N MET A 127 15.54 -0.15 -7.94
CA MET A 127 14.55 0.67 -7.24
C MET A 127 15.01 1.04 -5.83
N MET A 128 15.63 0.10 -5.10
CA MET A 128 16.24 0.39 -3.79
C MET A 128 17.34 1.44 -3.89
N THR A 129 18.25 1.28 -4.85
CA THR A 129 19.33 2.26 -5.11
C THR A 129 18.77 3.66 -5.40
N LEU A 130 17.73 3.76 -6.24
CA LEU A 130 17.07 5.02 -6.53
C LEU A 130 16.40 5.63 -5.29
N ASN A 131 15.74 4.80 -4.47
CA ASN A 131 15.10 5.25 -3.23
C ASN A 131 16.11 5.74 -2.20
N GLU A 132 17.26 5.06 -2.05
CA GLU A 132 18.35 5.49 -1.18
C GLU A 132 18.92 6.83 -1.63
N MET A 133 19.19 7.01 -2.92
CA MET A 133 19.66 8.27 -3.48
C MET A 133 18.66 9.41 -3.24
N SER A 134 17.37 9.15 -3.50
CA SER A 134 16.29 10.13 -3.27
C SER A 134 16.13 10.49 -1.79
N THR A 135 16.26 9.51 -0.91
CA THR A 135 16.16 9.70 0.54
C THR A 135 17.35 10.49 1.06
N MET A 136 18.57 10.16 0.63
CA MET A 136 19.78 10.90 0.98
C MET A 136 19.70 12.36 0.51
N TRP A 137 19.26 12.61 -0.73
CA TRP A 137 19.03 13.98 -1.18
C TRP A 137 18.05 14.69 -0.25
N ARG A 138 16.88 14.11 0.02
CA ARG A 138 15.83 14.77 0.81
C ARG A 138 16.24 15.05 2.26
N GLN A 139 17.02 14.16 2.86
CA GLN A 139 17.42 14.25 4.27
C GLN A 139 18.72 15.04 4.48
N ASP A 140 19.73 14.82 3.65
CA ASP A 140 21.01 15.55 3.70
C ASP A 140 21.54 15.86 2.27
N PRO A 141 21.05 16.97 1.67
CA PRO A 141 21.50 17.40 0.35
C PRO A 141 23.01 17.63 0.25
N GLN A 142 23.68 17.98 1.36
CA GLN A 142 25.12 18.24 1.37
C GLN A 142 25.93 16.94 1.35
N GLN A 143 25.49 15.90 2.07
CA GLN A 143 26.07 14.57 1.97
C GLN A 143 25.90 14.00 0.56
N PHE A 144 24.70 14.11 -0.01
CA PHE A 144 24.45 13.69 -1.39
C PHE A 144 25.38 14.42 -2.37
N SER A 145 25.49 15.74 -2.26
CA SER A 145 26.38 16.56 -3.11
C SER A 145 27.85 16.18 -2.95
N ARG A 146 28.31 15.83 -1.74
CA ARG A 146 29.69 15.37 -1.48
C ARG A 146 29.95 13.99 -2.07
N LEU A 147 29.04 13.04 -1.89
CA LEU A 147 29.14 11.70 -2.46
C LEU A 147 29.20 11.78 -3.99
N MET A 148 28.29 12.55 -4.58
CA MET A 148 28.28 12.73 -6.02
C MET A 148 29.48 13.53 -6.54
N ALA A 149 29.97 14.52 -5.78
CA ALA A 149 31.22 15.21 -6.11
C ALA A 149 32.45 14.29 -6.03
N SER A 150 32.44 13.31 -5.11
CA SER A 150 33.50 12.30 -5.02
C SER A 150 33.48 11.36 -6.22
N LEU A 151 32.30 10.90 -6.65
CA LEU A 151 32.11 10.11 -7.87
C LEU A 151 32.49 10.90 -9.13
N ALA A 152 32.23 12.21 -9.14
CA ALA A 152 32.59 13.06 -10.28
C ALA A 152 34.09 13.43 -10.28
N SER A 153 34.77 13.41 -9.13
CA SER A 153 36.17 13.80 -9.02
C SER A 153 37.16 12.82 -9.67
N SER A 154 36.70 11.62 -10.04
CA SER A 154 37.48 10.66 -10.83
C SER A 154 37.37 10.87 -12.34
N GLU A 155 36.63 11.88 -12.81
CA GLU A 155 36.39 12.11 -14.24
C GLU A 155 36.89 13.48 -14.72
N GLU A 156 37.32 13.57 -15.98
CA GLU A 156 37.86 14.80 -16.60
C GLU A 156 36.80 15.88 -16.90
N TYR A 157 35.52 15.61 -16.63
CA TYR A 157 34.41 16.47 -17.03
C TYR A 157 34.02 17.52 -15.96
N PRO A 158 33.40 18.64 -16.37
CA PRO A 158 32.82 19.60 -15.42
C PRO A 158 31.82 18.93 -14.48
N ARG A 159 31.94 19.20 -13.17
CA ARG A 159 31.17 18.53 -12.11
C ARG A 159 29.66 18.43 -12.40
N ASP A 160 29.04 19.49 -12.87
CA ASP A 160 27.59 19.52 -13.15
C ASP A 160 27.18 18.62 -14.35
N LEU A 161 28.08 18.44 -15.32
CA LEU A 161 27.86 17.52 -16.43
C LEU A 161 27.99 16.06 -15.95
N THR A 162 29.00 15.73 -15.16
CA THR A 162 29.19 14.38 -14.59
C THR A 162 28.02 13.97 -13.70
N LEU A 163 27.47 14.90 -12.91
CA LEU A 163 26.26 14.67 -12.11
C LEU A 163 25.06 14.27 -12.97
N ARG A 164 24.81 15.02 -14.06
CA ARG A 164 23.71 14.71 -14.99
C ARG A 164 23.91 13.38 -15.70
N LEU A 165 25.13 13.06 -16.10
CA LEU A 165 25.47 11.78 -16.75
C LEU A 165 25.29 10.61 -15.79
N LEU A 166 25.75 10.72 -14.53
CA LEU A 166 25.58 9.69 -13.51
C LEU A 166 24.09 9.44 -13.21
N VAL A 167 23.31 10.50 -12.97
CA VAL A 167 21.87 10.37 -12.73
C VAL A 167 21.16 9.78 -13.96
N GLY A 168 21.51 10.25 -15.16
CA GLY A 168 20.98 9.71 -16.42
C GLY A 168 21.32 8.23 -16.62
N ALA A 169 22.53 7.81 -16.27
CA ALA A 169 22.96 6.42 -16.32
C ALA A 169 22.18 5.55 -15.33
N PHE A 170 21.93 6.01 -14.10
CA PHE A 170 21.12 5.26 -13.13
C PHE A 170 19.69 5.05 -13.59
N TYR A 171 19.01 6.11 -14.06
CA TYR A 171 17.66 5.98 -14.61
C TYR A 171 17.64 5.15 -15.91
N GLY A 172 18.66 5.27 -16.77
CA GLY A 172 18.80 4.45 -17.97
C GLY A 172 18.95 2.97 -17.64
N MET A 173 19.83 2.63 -16.69
CA MET A 173 20.02 1.26 -16.21
C MET A 173 18.77 0.67 -15.54
N ALA A 174 18.01 1.48 -14.81
CA ALA A 174 16.73 1.05 -14.23
C ALA A 174 15.68 0.82 -15.34
N ASN A 175 15.62 1.71 -16.33
CA ASN A 175 14.70 1.60 -17.46
C ASN A 175 14.98 0.37 -18.32
N GLU A 176 16.24 0.07 -18.59
CA GLU A 176 16.64 -1.14 -19.31
C GLU A 176 16.21 -2.39 -18.55
N SER A 177 16.53 -2.47 -17.26
CA SER A 177 16.13 -3.62 -16.44
C SER A 177 14.61 -3.77 -16.32
N PHE A 178 13.88 -2.66 -16.23
CA PHE A 178 12.41 -2.67 -16.25
C PHE A 178 11.87 -3.13 -17.61
N SER A 179 12.47 -2.69 -18.71
CA SER A 179 12.10 -3.14 -20.05
C SER A 179 12.33 -4.64 -20.24
N THR A 180 13.46 -5.16 -19.73
CA THR A 180 13.76 -6.61 -19.73
C THR A 180 12.73 -7.38 -18.91
N LEU A 181 12.39 -6.89 -17.71
CA LEU A 181 11.33 -7.46 -16.87
C LEU A 181 9.99 -7.52 -17.63
N LEU A 182 9.60 -6.43 -18.31
CA LEU A 182 8.34 -6.40 -19.05
C LEU A 182 8.33 -7.37 -20.23
N ARG A 183 9.43 -7.48 -20.99
CA ARG A 183 9.53 -8.43 -22.10
C ARG A 183 9.44 -9.88 -21.64
N ASP A 184 10.03 -10.20 -20.50
CA ASP A 184 9.95 -11.52 -19.89
C ASP A 184 8.56 -11.83 -19.33
N ALA A 185 7.98 -10.91 -18.56
CA ALA A 185 6.66 -11.09 -17.96
C ALA A 185 5.52 -11.09 -19.01
N TYR A 186 5.69 -10.32 -20.08
CA TYR A 186 4.69 -10.07 -21.12
C TYR A 186 5.30 -10.19 -22.52
N PRO A 187 5.61 -11.42 -22.97
CA PRO A 187 6.20 -11.64 -24.29
C PRO A 187 5.23 -11.17 -25.39
N THR A 188 5.71 -10.30 -26.27
CA THR A 188 5.01 -9.93 -27.50
C THR A 188 5.51 -10.80 -28.66
N PRO A 189 4.70 -11.06 -29.69
CA PRO A 189 5.20 -11.71 -30.90
C PRO A 189 6.40 -10.93 -31.44
N ASP A 190 7.47 -11.62 -31.80
CA ASP A 190 8.61 -11.00 -32.47
C ASP A 190 8.14 -10.32 -33.76
N GLU A 191 8.67 -9.11 -34.04
CA GLU A 191 8.37 -8.37 -35.28
C GLU A 191 8.69 -9.17 -36.55
N GLU A 192 9.43 -10.28 -36.45
CA GLU A 192 9.79 -11.18 -37.55
C GLU A 192 8.65 -12.06 -38.07
N VAL A 193 7.55 -12.24 -37.32
CA VAL A 193 6.42 -13.09 -37.79
C VAL A 193 5.48 -12.34 -38.76
N VAL A 194 5.62 -11.01 -38.90
CA VAL A 194 4.70 -10.20 -39.73
C VAL A 194 5.07 -10.21 -41.22
N ASP A 195 6.31 -10.57 -41.59
CA ASP A 195 6.75 -10.62 -43.01
C ASP A 195 6.56 -12.01 -43.67
N GLY A 196 6.00 -12.99 -42.96
CA GLY A 196 5.79 -14.35 -43.48
C GLY A 196 4.50 -14.60 -44.27
N GLU A 197 3.60 -13.61 -44.37
CA GLU A 197 2.30 -13.77 -45.05
C GLU A 197 2.05 -12.68 -46.12
N ARG A 198 3.03 -12.47 -47.02
CA ARG A 198 2.75 -11.87 -48.34
C ARG A 198 3.35 -12.73 -49.45
N GLU A 199 2.46 -13.58 -49.97
CA GLU A 199 2.44 -14.26 -51.28
C GLU A 199 3.48 -15.36 -51.57
#